data_AF-U6DYT9-F1
#
_entry.id   AF-U6DYT9-F1
#
_cell.length_a   1.000
_cell.length_b   1.000
_cell.length_c   1.000
_cell.angle_alpha   90.00
_cell.angle_beta   90.00
_cell.angle_gamma   90.00
#
_symmetry.space_group_name_H-M   'P 1'
#
loop_
_entity.id
_entity.type
_entity.pdbx_description
1 polymer ?
#
loop_
_entity_poly.entity_id
_entity_poly.type
_entity_poly.pdbx_seq_one_letter_code
_entity_poly.pdbx_strand_id
1 'polypeptide(L)'
;TWKLLGSVVYAHSKELVTAWYIGFLCLILASFLVYLAEKGENDHFDTYADALWWGLITLTTIGYGDKYPQTWNGRLLAATFTLIGVSFFALPAGILGSGFALKVQEQHRQKHFEKRRNPAAGLIQSAWRFYATNLSRTDLHSTWQYYERTVTVPMY
;
A
#
# COMPACT_ATOMS: atom_id res chain seq x y z
N THR A 1 2.88 -4.95 -14.30
CA THR A 1 2.01 -3.85 -13.83
C THR A 1 1.10 -4.30 -12.69
N TRP A 2 0.21 -5.29 -12.91
CA TRP A 2 -0.75 -5.78 -11.90
C TRP A 2 -0.13 -6.29 -10.58
N LYS A 3 0.98 -7.04 -10.66
CA LYS A 3 1.69 -7.54 -9.46
C LYS A 3 2.27 -6.40 -8.60
N LEU A 4 2.74 -5.32 -9.23
CA LEU A 4 3.33 -4.17 -8.53
C LEU A 4 2.24 -3.40 -7.79
N LEU A 5 1.15 -3.08 -8.49
CA LEU A 5 -0.05 -2.43 -7.95
C LEU A 5 -0.63 -3.23 -6.78
N GLY A 6 -0.91 -4.52 -6.99
CA GLY A 6 -1.48 -5.39 -5.95
C GLY A 6 -0.59 -5.49 -4.70
N SER A 7 0.74 -5.49 -4.88
CA SER A 7 1.67 -5.53 -3.74
C SER A 7 1.73 -4.21 -2.97
N VAL A 8 1.59 -3.04 -3.63
CA VAL A 8 1.51 -1.74 -2.93
C VAL A 8 0.17 -1.62 -2.19
N VAL A 9 -0.93 -1.99 -2.84
CA VAL A 9 -2.27 -2.01 -2.24
C VAL A 9 -2.31 -2.95 -1.03
N TYR A 10 -1.73 -4.14 -1.13
CA TYR A 10 -1.69 -5.09 -0.02
C TYR A 10 -0.87 -4.55 1.16
N ALA A 11 0.30 -3.95 0.89
CA ALA A 11 1.15 -3.36 1.91
C ALA A 11 0.45 -2.24 2.71
N HIS A 12 -0.35 -1.41 2.03
CA HIS A 12 -1.09 -0.30 2.63
C HIS A 12 -2.59 -0.57 2.80
N SER A 13 -2.99 -1.85 2.81
CA SER A 13 -4.41 -2.25 2.82
C SER A 13 -5.16 -1.75 4.04
N LYS A 14 -4.52 -1.77 5.22
CA LYS A 14 -5.11 -1.26 6.47
C LYS A 14 -5.38 0.23 6.39
N GLU A 15 -4.42 1.03 5.93
CA GLU A 15 -4.54 2.48 5.79
C GLU A 15 -5.65 2.83 4.79
N LEU A 16 -5.68 2.15 3.64
CA LEU A 16 -6.73 2.33 2.63
C LEU A 16 -8.11 1.99 3.17
N VAL A 17 -8.27 0.84 3.83
CA VAL A 17 -9.56 0.44 4.42
C VAL A 17 -10.01 1.44 5.48
N THR A 18 -9.11 1.93 6.34
CA THR A 18 -9.47 2.95 7.33
C THR A 18 -9.91 4.27 6.70
N ALA A 19 -9.21 4.73 5.64
CA ALA A 19 -9.59 5.96 4.93
C ALA A 19 -10.96 5.83 4.26
N TRP A 20 -11.21 4.72 3.57
CA TRP A 20 -12.52 4.44 2.97
C TRP A 20 -13.63 4.32 4.00
N TYR A 21 -13.38 3.63 5.12
CA TYR A 21 -14.36 3.46 6.19
C TYR A 21 -14.78 4.81 6.80
N ILE A 22 -13.79 5.64 7.17
CA ILE A 22 -14.06 6.96 7.75
C ILE A 22 -14.70 7.89 6.70
N GLY A 23 -14.24 7.85 5.46
CA GLY A 23 -14.81 8.62 4.35
C GLY A 23 -16.28 8.29 4.10
N PHE A 24 -16.65 7.00 4.04
CA PHE A 24 -18.04 6.58 3.87
C PHE A 24 -18.91 6.94 5.08
N LEU A 25 -18.40 6.80 6.30
CA LEU A 25 -19.13 7.20 7.51
C LEU A 25 -19.40 8.71 7.51
N CYS A 26 -18.40 9.52 7.13
CA CYS A 26 -18.53 10.96 6.95
C CYS A 26 -19.57 11.29 5.86
N LEU A 27 -19.56 10.59 4.72
CA LEU A 27 -20.52 10.76 3.63
C LEU A 27 -21.96 10.52 4.10
N ILE A 28 -22.22 9.40 4.78
CA ILE A 28 -23.56 9.04 5.25
C ILE A 28 -24.06 10.10 6.25
N LEU A 29 -23.20 10.49 7.19
CA LEU A 29 -23.53 11.43 8.26
C LEU A 29 -23.75 12.86 7.72
N ALA A 30 -22.87 13.32 6.82
CA ALA A 30 -23.00 14.62 6.15
C ALA A 30 -24.29 14.70 5.32
N SER A 31 -24.55 13.67 4.50
CA SER A 31 -25.76 13.60 3.68
C SER A 31 -27.02 13.59 4.53
N PHE A 32 -27.00 12.88 5.67
CA PHE A 32 -28.16 12.82 6.58
C PHE A 32 -28.42 14.16 7.27
N LEU A 33 -27.38 14.81 7.79
CA LEU A 33 -27.53 16.11 8.47
C LEU A 33 -27.95 17.22 7.50
N VAL A 34 -27.39 17.24 6.28
CA VAL A 34 -27.79 18.22 5.26
C VAL A 34 -29.20 17.94 4.77
N TYR A 35 -29.59 16.67 4.56
CA TYR A 35 -30.97 16.32 4.26
C TYR A 35 -31.94 16.84 5.33
N LEU A 36 -31.65 16.62 6.62
CA LEU A 36 -32.51 17.12 7.69
C LEU A 36 -32.59 18.65 7.75
N ALA A 37 -31.50 19.35 7.40
CA ALA A 37 -31.46 20.81 7.40
C ALA A 37 -32.19 21.43 6.19
N GLU A 38 -32.23 20.73 5.06
CA GLU A 38 -32.80 21.22 3.80
C GLU A 38 -34.22 20.70 3.53
N LYS A 39 -34.64 19.64 4.23
CA LYS A 39 -35.95 19.01 4.04
C LYS A 39 -37.08 20.01 4.34
N GLY A 40 -37.94 20.23 3.34
CA GLY A 40 -39.12 21.10 3.44
C GLY A 40 -38.85 22.56 3.07
N GLU A 41 -37.59 22.95 2.90
CA GLU A 41 -37.18 24.29 2.44
C GLU A 41 -36.60 24.26 1.00
N ASN A 42 -36.12 23.10 0.55
CA ASN A 42 -35.41 22.95 -0.71
C ASN A 42 -35.87 21.71 -1.50
N ASP A 43 -36.48 21.93 -2.66
CA ASP A 43 -36.97 20.88 -3.57
C ASP A 43 -35.85 20.00 -4.17
N HIS A 44 -34.58 20.41 -4.05
CA HIS A 44 -33.44 19.59 -4.49
C HIS A 44 -33.17 18.38 -3.59
N PHE A 45 -33.70 18.36 -2.36
CA PHE A 45 -33.47 17.32 -1.35
C PHE A 45 -34.77 16.61 -0.95
N ASP A 46 -35.57 16.20 -1.93
CA ASP A 46 -36.82 15.45 -1.70
C ASP A 46 -36.59 14.09 -1.02
N THR A 47 -35.55 13.37 -1.44
CA THR A 47 -35.22 12.05 -0.88
C THR A 47 -33.83 12.02 -0.27
N TYR A 48 -33.63 11.10 0.68
CA TYR A 48 -32.30 10.85 1.22
C TYR A 48 -31.29 10.40 0.14
N ALA A 49 -31.76 9.76 -0.93
CA ALA A 49 -30.92 9.38 -2.06
C ALA A 49 -30.36 10.62 -2.79
N ASP A 50 -31.12 11.72 -2.85
CA ASP A 50 -30.67 12.97 -3.45
C ASP A 50 -29.56 13.62 -2.62
N ALA A 51 -29.68 13.55 -1.29
CA ALA A 51 -28.65 14.01 -0.38
C ALA A 51 -27.38 13.16 -0.45
N LEU A 52 -27.51 11.83 -0.58
CA LEU A 52 -26.38 10.94 -0.80
C LEU A 52 -25.67 11.21 -2.13
N TRP A 53 -26.43 11.47 -3.20
CA TRP A 53 -25.88 11.87 -4.49
C TRP A 53 -25.07 13.16 -4.36
N TRP A 54 -25.66 14.20 -3.75
CA TRP A 54 -24.97 15.45 -3.45
C TRP A 54 -23.69 15.24 -2.62
N GLY A 55 -23.79 14.47 -1.53
CA GLY A 55 -22.64 14.17 -0.67
C GLY A 55 -21.52 13.46 -1.43
N LEU A 56 -21.86 12.49 -2.29
CA LEU A 56 -20.89 11.79 -3.11
C LEU A 56 -20.17 12.74 -4.07
N ILE A 57 -20.90 13.50 -4.89
CA ILE A 57 -20.29 14.40 -5.89
C ILE A 57 -19.48 15.53 -5.24
N THR A 58 -19.88 15.99 -4.06
CA THR A 58 -19.18 17.04 -3.31
C THR A 58 -17.91 16.51 -2.66
N LEU A 59 -17.96 15.35 -1.99
CA LEU A 59 -16.78 14.76 -1.33
C LEU A 59 -15.74 14.25 -2.32
N THR A 60 -16.15 13.83 -3.52
CA THR A 60 -15.22 13.48 -4.61
C THR A 60 -14.76 14.71 -5.39
N THR A 61 -15.11 15.93 -4.97
CA THR A 61 -14.72 17.20 -5.59
C THR A 61 -15.16 17.36 -7.06
N ILE A 62 -16.22 16.67 -7.48
CA ILE A 62 -16.81 16.81 -8.83
C ILE A 62 -17.66 18.09 -8.90
N GLY A 63 -18.61 18.23 -7.96
CA GLY A 63 -19.40 19.45 -7.78
C GLY A 63 -20.19 19.91 -9.02
N TYR A 64 -21.08 19.06 -9.56
CA TYR A 64 -21.91 19.42 -10.72
C TYR A 64 -22.78 20.66 -10.50
N GLY A 65 -23.19 20.93 -9.25
CA GLY A 65 -24.03 22.07 -8.90
C GLY A 65 -25.52 21.86 -9.21
N ASP A 66 -25.93 20.64 -9.56
CA ASP A 66 -27.32 20.23 -9.77
C ASP A 66 -28.13 20.22 -8.46
N LYS A 67 -27.48 19.91 -7.34
CA LYS A 67 -28.04 19.96 -5.99
C LYS A 67 -27.09 20.71 -5.08
N TYR A 68 -27.63 21.58 -4.23
CA TYR A 68 -26.85 22.35 -3.27
C TYR A 68 -27.71 22.84 -2.11
N PRO A 69 -27.16 22.91 -0.88
CA PRO A 69 -27.89 23.43 0.27
C PRO A 69 -28.17 24.93 0.13
N GLN A 70 -29.41 25.31 0.34
CA GLN A 70 -29.87 26.69 0.26
C GLN A 70 -29.97 27.35 1.64
N THR A 71 -30.30 26.56 2.67
CA THR A 71 -30.44 27.08 4.03
C THR A 71 -29.08 27.44 4.64
N TRP A 72 -29.08 28.42 5.55
CA TRP A 72 -27.85 28.81 6.26
C TRP A 72 -27.25 27.64 7.05
N ASN A 73 -28.10 26.89 7.75
CA ASN A 73 -27.67 25.74 8.55
C ASN A 73 -27.13 24.60 7.68
N GLY A 74 -27.80 24.30 6.56
CA GLY A 74 -27.34 23.30 5.60
C GLY A 74 -26.00 23.67 4.99
N ARG A 75 -25.78 24.94 4.65
CA ARG A 75 -24.47 25.43 4.15
C ARG A 75 -23.36 25.33 5.19
N LEU A 76 -23.64 25.68 6.45
CA LEU A 76 -22.65 25.56 7.53
C LEU A 76 -22.23 24.10 7.73
N LEU A 77 -23.21 23.20 7.83
CA LEU A 77 -22.98 21.76 7.97
C LEU A 77 -22.22 21.21 6.76
N ALA A 78 -22.67 21.53 5.54
CA ALA A 78 -22.04 21.12 4.31
C ALA A 78 -20.57 21.57 4.25
N ALA A 79 -20.27 22.83 4.59
CA ALA A 79 -18.90 23.34 4.59
C ALA A 79 -18.00 22.58 5.56
N THR A 80 -18.44 22.36 6.80
CA THR A 80 -17.66 21.63 7.81
C THR A 80 -17.40 20.18 7.39
N PHE A 81 -18.43 19.46 6.94
CA PHE A 81 -18.27 18.05 6.55
C PHE A 81 -17.51 17.88 5.25
N THR A 82 -17.63 18.83 4.30
CA THR A 82 -16.89 18.75 3.03
C THR A 82 -15.39 18.89 3.27
N LEU A 83 -14.95 19.83 4.13
CA LEU A 83 -13.53 19.98 4.47
C LEU A 83 -12.92 18.69 5.06
N ILE A 84 -13.68 18.03 5.93
CA ILE A 84 -13.25 16.77 6.55
C ILE A 84 -13.29 15.63 5.52
N GLY A 85 -14.41 15.45 4.82
CA GLY A 85 -14.64 14.31 3.94
C GLY A 85 -13.74 14.32 2.69
N VAL A 86 -13.50 15.47 2.06
CA VAL A 86 -12.59 15.59 0.91
C VAL A 86 -11.19 15.09 1.28
N SER A 87 -10.73 15.41 2.49
CA SER A 87 -9.42 14.94 2.97
C SER A 87 -9.33 13.41 2.96
N PHE A 88 -10.36 12.71 3.44
CA PHE A 88 -10.38 11.24 3.45
C PHE A 88 -10.49 10.61 2.07
N PHE A 89 -11.25 11.20 1.15
CA PHE A 89 -11.33 10.71 -0.24
C PHE A 89 -10.05 10.97 -1.05
N ALA A 90 -9.24 11.95 -0.65
CA ALA A 90 -7.94 12.21 -1.27
C ALA A 90 -6.82 11.27 -0.77
N LEU A 91 -6.94 10.72 0.46
CA LEU A 91 -5.90 9.88 1.07
C LEU A 91 -5.49 8.65 0.24
N PRO A 92 -6.41 7.87 -0.39
CA PRO A 92 -6.02 6.71 -1.18
C PRO A 92 -5.05 7.03 -2.31
N ALA A 93 -5.25 8.16 -3.00
CA ALA A 93 -4.34 8.60 -4.05
C ALA A 93 -2.96 8.95 -3.48
N GLY A 94 -2.91 9.63 -2.33
CA GLY A 94 -1.67 9.98 -1.63
C GLY A 94 -0.89 8.75 -1.13
N ILE A 95 -1.57 7.79 -0.51
CA ILE A 95 -1.00 6.54 0.02
C ILE A 95 -0.41 5.70 -1.11
N LEU A 96 -1.14 5.55 -2.22
CA LEU A 96 -0.64 4.82 -3.37
C LEU A 96 0.54 5.54 -4.03
N GLY A 97 0.47 6.86 -4.17
CA GLY A 97 1.55 7.67 -4.73
C GLY A 97 2.86 7.54 -3.94
N SER A 98 2.79 7.67 -2.61
CA SER A 98 3.95 7.49 -1.72
C SER A 98 4.46 6.04 -1.71
N GLY A 99 3.55 5.06 -1.68
CA GLY A 99 3.92 3.64 -1.75
C GLY A 99 4.65 3.27 -3.04
N PHE A 100 4.24 3.84 -4.18
CA PHE A 100 4.98 3.67 -5.44
C PHE A 100 6.35 4.34 -5.41
N ALA A 101 6.43 5.59 -4.92
CA ALA A 101 7.69 6.31 -4.83
C ALA A 101 8.74 5.56 -3.98
N LEU A 102 8.33 5.07 -2.81
CA LEU A 102 9.17 4.26 -1.92
C LEU A 102 9.65 2.97 -2.58
N LYS A 103 8.74 2.25 -3.26
CA LYS A 103 9.07 0.99 -3.92
C LYS A 103 10.04 1.16 -5.07
N VAL A 104 9.88 2.23 -5.85
CA VAL A 104 10.83 2.60 -6.91
C VAL A 104 12.20 2.93 -6.29
N GLN A 105 12.23 3.76 -5.25
CA GLN A 105 13.47 4.10 -4.54
C GLN A 105 14.18 2.85 -3.98
N GLU A 106 13.43 1.90 -3.43
CA GLU A 106 13.96 0.64 -2.90
C GLU A 106 14.53 -0.26 -4.00
N GLN A 107 13.88 -0.35 -5.17
CA GLN A 107 14.44 -1.04 -6.33
C GLN A 107 15.74 -0.41 -6.83
N HIS A 108 15.85 0.91 -6.81
CA HIS A 108 17.10 1.60 -7.11
C HIS A 108 18.20 1.28 -6.10
N ARG A 109 17.87 1.20 -4.80
CA ARG A 109 18.81 0.82 -3.73
C ARG A 109 19.28 -0.63 -3.83
N GLN A 110 18.43 -1.52 -4.31
CA GLN A 110 18.77 -2.93 -4.51
C GLN A 110 19.76 -3.16 -5.66
N LYS A 111 19.98 -2.19 -6.58
CA LYS A 111 21.03 -2.29 -7.62
C LYS A 111 22.46 -2.43 -7.07
N HIS A 112 22.68 -2.26 -5.76
CA HIS A 112 23.88 -2.76 -5.05
C HIS A 112 23.92 -4.30 -4.92
N PHE A 113 23.42 -5.02 -5.92
CA PHE A 113 23.38 -6.48 -6.01
C PHE A 113 24.77 -7.14 -6.02
N GLU A 114 25.83 -6.38 -6.32
CA GLU A 114 27.22 -6.86 -6.29
C GLU A 114 27.64 -7.43 -4.93
N LYS A 115 27.03 -6.98 -3.83
CA LYS A 115 27.31 -7.53 -2.49
C LYS A 115 26.72 -8.93 -2.24
N ARG A 116 25.75 -9.39 -3.05
CA ARG A 116 25.10 -10.70 -2.86
C ARG A 116 25.82 -11.87 -3.53
N ARG A 117 26.81 -11.61 -4.38
CA ARG A 117 27.54 -12.64 -5.13
C ARG A 117 28.33 -13.58 -4.22
N ASN A 118 29.09 -13.02 -3.27
CA ASN A 118 29.96 -13.82 -2.40
C ASN A 118 29.16 -14.72 -1.42
N PRO A 119 28.09 -14.24 -0.76
CA PRO A 119 27.24 -15.10 0.07
C PRO A 119 26.54 -16.22 -0.71
N ALA A 120 26.07 -15.94 -1.93
CA ALA A 120 25.42 -16.95 -2.77
C ALA A 120 26.40 -18.06 -3.16
N ALA A 121 27.62 -17.70 -3.57
CA ALA A 121 28.68 -18.66 -3.85
C ALA A 121 29.03 -19.50 -2.61
N GLY A 122 29.14 -18.86 -1.44
CA GLY A 122 29.39 -19.55 -0.18
C GLY A 122 28.30 -20.57 0.18
N LEU A 123 27.02 -20.22 0.00
CA LEU A 123 25.91 -21.14 0.25
C LEU A 123 25.97 -22.37 -0.67
N ILE A 124 26.20 -22.18 -1.96
CA ILE A 124 26.31 -23.28 -2.94
C ILE A 124 27.49 -24.19 -2.59
N GLN A 125 28.65 -23.61 -2.28
CA GLN A 125 29.85 -24.37 -1.91
C GLN A 125 29.66 -25.17 -0.61
N SER A 126 29.06 -24.56 0.41
CA SER A 126 28.79 -25.24 1.68
C SER A 126 27.74 -26.34 1.53
N ALA A 127 26.69 -26.12 0.73
CA ALA A 127 25.69 -27.14 0.42
C ALA A 127 26.30 -28.34 -0.34
N TRP A 128 27.18 -28.08 -1.31
CA TRP A 128 27.92 -29.14 -2.01
C TRP A 128 28.84 -29.90 -1.08
N ARG A 129 29.61 -29.21 -0.22
CA ARG A 129 30.49 -29.85 0.76
C ARG A 129 29.70 -30.73 1.72
N PHE A 130 28.55 -30.27 2.22
CA PHE A 130 27.66 -31.08 3.05
C PHE A 130 27.17 -32.32 2.29
N TYR A 131 26.70 -32.17 1.05
CA TYR A 131 26.29 -33.30 0.23
C TYR A 131 27.42 -34.32 -0.01
N ALA A 132 28.63 -33.83 -0.29
CA ALA A 132 29.83 -34.65 -0.51
C ALA A 132 30.33 -35.37 0.76
N THR A 133 29.88 -34.96 1.96
CA THR A 133 30.21 -35.65 3.21
C THR A 133 29.39 -36.90 3.48
N ASN A 134 28.46 -37.26 2.59
CA ASN A 134 27.66 -38.46 2.74
C ASN A 134 28.52 -39.74 2.62
N LEU A 135 28.67 -40.49 3.72
CA LEU A 135 29.50 -41.71 3.82
C LEU A 135 29.08 -42.83 2.87
N SER A 136 27.88 -42.79 2.28
CA SER A 136 27.43 -43.80 1.33
C SER A 136 28.08 -43.69 -0.06
N ARG A 137 28.80 -42.60 -0.33
CA ARG A 137 29.36 -42.28 -1.65
C ARG A 137 30.89 -42.20 -1.59
N THR A 138 31.56 -43.23 -2.10
CA THR A 138 33.03 -43.34 -2.14
C THR A 138 33.64 -42.79 -3.43
N ASP A 139 32.84 -42.26 -4.35
CA ASP A 139 33.26 -41.71 -5.65
C ASP A 139 33.78 -40.27 -5.57
N LEU A 140 33.52 -39.54 -4.47
CA LEU A 140 33.81 -38.11 -4.31
C LEU A 140 35.18 -37.80 -3.65
N HIS A 141 36.22 -38.60 -3.93
CA HIS A 141 37.56 -38.43 -3.36
C HIS A 141 38.19 -37.06 -3.64
N SER A 142 37.93 -36.44 -4.80
CA SER A 142 38.50 -35.13 -5.18
C SER A 142 38.11 -33.99 -4.23
N THR A 143 36.99 -34.09 -3.52
CA THR A 143 36.56 -33.08 -2.54
C THR A 143 37.45 -33.08 -1.30
N TRP A 144 38.02 -34.24 -0.95
CA TRP A 144 38.83 -34.44 0.25
C TRP A 144 40.34 -34.22 0.03
N GLN A 145 40.80 -34.30 -1.23
CA GLN A 145 42.21 -34.07 -1.62
C GLN A 145 42.79 -32.73 -1.15
N TYR A 146 41.97 -31.69 -1.03
CA TYR A 146 42.41 -30.39 -0.51
C TYR A 146 42.82 -30.48 0.97
N TYR A 147 42.11 -31.25 1.78
CA TYR A 147 42.36 -31.42 3.21
C TYR A 147 43.41 -32.49 3.51
N GLU A 148 43.60 -33.44 2.59
CA GLU A 148 44.63 -34.49 2.68
C GLU A 148 46.03 -34.00 2.24
N ARG A 149 46.12 -32.86 1.53
CA ARG A 149 47.42 -32.21 1.28
C ARG A 149 47.96 -31.68 2.60
N THR A 150 48.91 -32.41 3.18
CA THR A 150 49.72 -31.98 4.32
C THR A 150 50.34 -30.62 4.01
N VAL A 151 49.94 -29.58 4.75
CA VAL A 151 50.63 -28.30 4.71
C VAL A 151 52.04 -28.55 5.26
N THR A 152 53.02 -28.67 4.38
CA THR A 152 54.42 -28.64 4.76
C THR A 152 54.70 -27.23 5.26
N VAL A 153 54.61 -27.03 6.58
CA VAL A 153 55.06 -25.80 7.21
C VAL A 153 56.57 -25.74 7.01
N PRO A 154 57.12 -24.76 6.27
CA PRO A 154 58.56 -24.64 6.17
C PRO A 154 59.10 -24.33 7.57
N MET A 155 59.82 -25.29 8.15
CA MET A 155 60.62 -25.08 9.34
C MET A 155 61.90 -24.38 8.86
N TYR A 156 61.96 -23.06 9.08
CA TYR A 156 63.08 -22.11 8.90
C TYR A 156 64.08 -22.37 7.76
#